data_AF-A0A9W9JXT0-F1
#
_entry.id   AF-A0A9W9JXT0-F1
#
_cell.length_a   1.000
_cell.length_b   1.000
_cell.length_c   1.000
_cell.angle_alpha   90.00
_cell.angle_beta   90.00
_cell.angle_gamma   90.00
#
_symmetry.space_group_name_H-M   'P 1'
#
loop_
_entity.id
_entity.type
_entity.pdbx_description
1 polymer ?
#
loop_
_entity_poly.entity_id
_entity_poly.type
_entity_poly.pdbx_seq_one_letter_code
_entity_poly.pdbx_strand_id
1 'polypeptide(L)'
;MAWSREIGVPLESVSEQVKQVDPPLYCEESVSEQVVRKRRRDPWSMPSDDERQKRLLLPSPQPLGSPTEVNTPSTLSPSPSSIRPTYFTHVSSPGRTERNRLARLERELRGVSDDLICQLLIRSGRQHLLAIPEDVGNGLPSEFEKVGFAKVEMIERRLKRYVDEMIERSLKSHVVDEIVDSAVSECRDQIFDECKTNEAAFREHVDDGNSEVRNTTNECMKEMEEQARKHMREMEERAQEYMNDIEDQGIEIGISTKEKVAKLKRWFNASAQSLLDSKSSHGHELGTNARRSSI
;
A
#
# COMPACT_ATOMS: atom_id res chain seq x y z
N MET A 1 -60.31 -20.40 -0.39
CA MET A 1 -60.95 -19.07 -0.52
C MET A 1 -59.94 -18.07 0.02
N ALA A 2 -59.48 -17.03 -0.67
CA ALA A 2 -59.86 -16.42 -1.93
C ALA A 2 -58.59 -15.93 -2.64
N TRP A 3 -58.63 -15.94 -3.98
CA TRP A 3 -57.67 -15.30 -4.86
C TRP A 3 -58.18 -13.89 -5.18
N SER A 4 -57.29 -12.89 -5.18
CA SER A 4 -57.44 -11.60 -5.87
C SER A 4 -56.03 -11.19 -6.31
N ARG A 5 -55.62 -11.36 -7.58
CA ARG A 5 -55.82 -10.47 -8.76
C ARG A 5 -55.65 -8.98 -8.43
N GLU A 6 -54.50 -8.40 -8.78
CA GLU A 6 -54.14 -7.78 -10.09
C GLU A 6 -54.69 -6.36 -10.24
N ILE A 7 -53.80 -5.37 -10.08
CA ILE A 7 -53.77 -4.07 -10.77
C ILE A 7 -52.27 -3.68 -10.72
N GLY A 8 -51.49 -3.62 -11.79
CA GLY A 8 -51.73 -3.03 -13.11
C GLY A 8 -50.64 -1.98 -13.30
N VAL A 9 -49.42 -2.43 -13.62
CA VAL A 9 -48.26 -1.58 -13.96
C VAL A 9 -48.38 -1.18 -15.43
N PRO A 10 -48.28 0.11 -15.80
CA PRO A 10 -48.03 0.49 -17.17
C PRO A 10 -46.52 0.38 -17.45
N LEU A 11 -46.14 -0.63 -18.23
CA LEU A 11 -44.89 -0.65 -18.98
C LEU A 11 -45.01 0.38 -20.11
N GLU A 12 -44.40 1.55 -19.93
CA GLU A 12 -44.18 2.48 -21.04
C GLU A 12 -42.84 2.15 -21.68
N SER A 13 -42.92 1.52 -22.86
CA SER A 13 -41.79 1.15 -23.71
C SER A 13 -41.49 2.33 -24.64
N VAL A 14 -40.37 3.02 -24.42
CA VAL A 14 -39.81 3.95 -25.41
C VAL A 14 -38.47 3.39 -25.88
N SER A 15 -38.46 3.08 -27.16
CA SER A 15 -37.35 2.56 -27.95
C SER A 15 -36.45 3.71 -28.45
N GLU A 16 -35.14 3.45 -28.42
CA GLU A 16 -34.08 3.95 -29.30
C GLU A 16 -34.00 5.45 -29.67
N GLN A 17 -32.93 6.09 -29.20
CA GLN A 17 -31.86 6.49 -30.12
C GLN A 17 -30.54 6.72 -29.36
N VAL A 18 -29.60 5.81 -29.59
CA VAL A 18 -28.17 5.99 -29.31
C VAL A 18 -27.65 7.12 -30.20
N LYS A 19 -27.41 8.29 -29.63
CA LYS A 19 -26.46 9.24 -30.19
C LYS A 19 -25.15 9.08 -29.43
N GLN A 20 -24.23 8.42 -30.09
CA GLN A 20 -22.81 8.39 -29.80
C GLN A 20 -22.32 9.85 -29.72
N VAL A 21 -22.03 10.32 -28.51
CA VAL A 21 -21.38 11.61 -28.29
C VAL A 21 -19.91 11.32 -28.10
N ASP A 22 -19.08 11.83 -29.01
CA ASP A 22 -17.63 11.67 -28.98
C ASP A 22 -17.05 12.13 -27.63
N PRO A 23 -16.05 11.41 -27.08
CA PRO A 23 -15.37 11.86 -25.88
C PRO A 23 -14.65 13.20 -26.15
N PRO A 24 -14.59 14.13 -25.17
CA PRO A 24 -13.95 15.41 -25.37
C PRO A 24 -12.46 15.26 -25.68
N LEU A 25 -12.03 15.94 -26.74
CA LEU A 25 -10.63 16.04 -27.16
C LEU A 25 -9.79 16.73 -26.08
N TYR A 26 -8.74 16.04 -25.64
CA TYR A 26 -7.74 16.56 -24.73
C TYR A 26 -6.87 17.58 -25.49
N CYS A 27 -6.96 18.86 -25.14
CA CYS A 27 -6.04 19.87 -25.65
C CYS A 27 -4.93 20.13 -24.61
N GLU A 28 -3.70 19.98 -25.08
CA GLU A 28 -2.46 20.33 -24.43
C GLU A 28 -2.35 21.84 -24.14
N GLU A 29 -1.64 22.12 -23.05
CA GLU A 29 -0.85 23.31 -22.73
C GLU A 29 -1.49 24.71 -22.83
N SER A 30 -1.66 25.31 -21.65
CA SER A 30 -1.24 26.70 -21.45
C SER A 30 -0.71 26.89 -20.03
N VAL A 31 0.56 27.29 -20.01
CA VAL A 31 1.41 27.63 -18.88
C VAL A 31 0.87 28.83 -18.12
N SER A 32 0.76 28.71 -16.79
CA SER A 32 0.97 29.87 -15.90
C SER A 32 1.31 29.42 -14.47
N GLU A 33 2.59 29.62 -14.13
CA GLU A 33 3.09 30.11 -12.84
C GLU A 33 2.40 29.60 -11.57
N GLN A 34 3.03 28.63 -10.90
CA GLN A 34 2.86 28.47 -9.46
C GLN A 34 4.20 28.35 -8.75
N VAL A 35 4.35 29.27 -7.81
CA VAL A 35 5.46 29.47 -6.89
C VAL A 35 5.83 28.17 -6.18
N VAL A 36 7.08 27.77 -6.39
CA VAL A 36 7.78 26.68 -5.70
C VAL A 36 7.86 26.98 -4.19
N ARG A 37 7.13 26.22 -3.37
CA ARG A 37 7.49 25.98 -1.97
C ARG A 37 7.41 24.49 -1.65
N LYS A 38 8.54 23.82 -1.83
CA LYS A 38 8.81 22.44 -1.39
C LYS A 38 8.74 22.35 0.13
N ARG A 39 7.82 21.55 0.68
CA ARG A 39 7.89 21.07 2.06
C ARG A 39 8.93 19.94 2.13
N ARG A 40 9.95 20.13 2.96
CA ARG A 40 10.96 19.12 3.28
C ARG A 40 10.33 17.99 4.06
N ARG A 41 10.69 16.76 3.69
CA ARG A 41 10.44 15.54 4.44
C ARG A 41 11.69 15.36 5.33
N ASP A 42 11.55 15.60 6.63
CA ASP A 42 12.59 15.27 7.61
C ASP A 42 12.43 13.81 8.04
N PRO A 43 13.47 12.98 7.96
CA PRO A 43 13.51 11.70 8.64
C PRO A 43 14.27 11.84 9.97
N TRP A 44 13.59 11.41 11.03
CA TRP A 44 14.11 10.89 12.30
C TRP A 44 14.46 11.86 13.44
N SER A 45 13.72 11.72 14.55
CA SER A 45 14.25 11.73 15.93
C SER A 45 13.23 11.12 16.90
N MET A 46 13.56 9.95 17.43
CA MET A 46 13.20 9.53 18.80
C MET A 46 14.47 8.92 19.42
N PRO A 47 14.83 9.26 20.67
CA PRO A 47 15.95 8.64 21.36
C PRO A 47 15.47 7.58 22.38
N SER A 48 16.24 6.51 22.53
CA SER A 48 16.38 5.79 23.80
C SER A 48 17.64 4.92 23.76
N ASP A 49 18.43 5.04 24.83
CA ASP A 49 19.59 4.26 25.31
C ASP A 49 19.51 2.74 25.01
N ASP A 50 20.60 1.95 24.90
CA ASP A 50 21.89 2.03 25.59
C ASP A 50 22.99 1.15 24.91
N GLU A 51 24.24 1.40 25.31
CA GLU A 51 25.42 0.52 25.37
C GLU A 51 26.22 0.08 24.11
N ARG A 52 27.45 0.64 24.06
CA ARG A 52 28.75 -0.03 23.79
C ARG A 52 29.01 -0.64 22.40
N GLN A 53 29.84 0.04 21.60
CA GLN A 53 31.23 -0.39 21.30
C GLN A 53 31.92 0.48 20.22
N LYS A 54 32.99 1.17 20.66
CA LYS A 54 34.31 1.41 20.04
C LYS A 54 34.42 1.74 18.53
N ARG A 55 34.89 2.98 18.28
CA ARG A 55 35.53 3.49 17.04
C ARG A 55 36.59 2.56 16.46
N LEU A 56 36.62 2.41 15.13
CA LEU A 56 37.85 2.53 14.33
C LEU A 56 37.53 3.13 12.95
N LEU A 57 38.49 3.90 12.46
CA LEU A 57 38.41 4.89 11.39
C LEU A 57 38.50 4.27 9.97
N LEU A 58 37.72 4.82 9.03
CA LEU A 58 37.86 4.61 7.59
C LEU A 58 39.14 5.27 7.05
N PRO A 59 39.60 4.86 5.85
CA PRO A 59 39.76 5.86 4.81
C PRO A 59 39.04 5.51 3.48
N SER A 60 38.38 6.55 2.97
CA SER A 60 37.86 6.93 1.64
C SER A 60 37.98 5.99 0.42
N PRO A 61 36.94 5.91 -0.45
CA PRO A 61 36.99 5.27 -1.76
C PRO A 61 37.38 6.25 -2.89
N GLN A 62 38.13 5.78 -3.90
CA GLN A 62 38.30 6.48 -5.17
C GLN A 62 37.42 5.86 -6.29
N PRO A 63 36.96 6.65 -7.28
CA PRO A 63 36.04 6.22 -8.33
C PRO A 63 36.72 6.07 -9.70
N LEU A 64 36.37 5.04 -10.47
CA LEU A 64 36.54 4.91 -11.94
C LEU A 64 35.72 3.66 -12.34
N GLY A 65 34.63 3.75 -13.10
CA GLY A 65 34.62 3.93 -14.56
C GLY A 65 34.17 2.60 -15.21
N SER A 66 32.92 2.54 -15.67
CA SER A 66 32.31 1.43 -16.44
C SER A 66 32.77 1.45 -17.92
N PRO A 67 32.33 0.55 -18.84
CA PRO A 67 32.19 -0.92 -18.85
C PRO A 67 32.77 -1.56 -20.17
N THR A 68 32.60 -2.88 -20.35
CA THR A 68 32.46 -3.67 -21.64
C THR A 68 33.50 -4.78 -21.93
N GLU A 69 32.96 -5.92 -22.41
CA GLU A 69 33.58 -7.01 -23.21
C GLU A 69 34.17 -8.22 -22.43
N VAL A 70 33.42 -9.31 -22.23
CA VAL A 70 33.19 -10.51 -23.10
C VAL A 70 34.39 -11.48 -23.19
N ASN A 71 34.22 -12.63 -22.53
CA ASN A 71 34.75 -13.98 -22.80
C ASN A 71 36.24 -14.19 -23.15
N THR A 72 37.01 -14.68 -22.17
CA THR A 72 38.06 -15.70 -22.42
C THR A 72 38.42 -16.44 -21.12
N PRO A 73 38.23 -17.78 -21.00
CA PRO A 73 38.72 -18.53 -19.86
C PRO A 73 40.20 -18.84 -20.06
N SER A 74 41.08 -18.04 -19.46
CA SER A 74 42.51 -18.35 -19.41
C SER A 74 42.78 -19.40 -18.34
N THR A 75 43.05 -20.62 -18.78
CA THR A 75 43.63 -21.70 -17.99
C THR A 75 45.06 -21.33 -17.60
N LEU A 76 45.25 -20.91 -16.34
CA LEU A 76 46.57 -20.87 -15.72
C LEU A 76 46.59 -21.83 -14.52
N SER A 77 47.33 -22.91 -14.74
CA SER A 77 47.74 -23.94 -13.80
C SER A 77 48.33 -23.37 -12.50
N PRO A 78 47.98 -23.91 -11.31
CA PRO A 78 48.65 -23.55 -10.07
C PRO A 78 49.99 -24.30 -9.99
N SER A 79 51.10 -23.59 -10.20
CA SER A 79 52.41 -24.11 -9.81
C SER A 79 52.48 -24.25 -8.28
N PRO A 80 52.88 -25.41 -7.73
CA PRO A 80 52.89 -25.67 -6.30
C PRO A 80 54.28 -25.33 -5.72
N SER A 81 54.38 -24.27 -4.94
CA SER A 81 55.56 -24.06 -4.11
C SER A 81 55.28 -23.11 -2.95
N SER A 82 54.55 -23.63 -1.96
CA SER A 82 54.73 -23.23 -0.57
C SER A 82 54.62 -24.50 0.27
N ILE A 83 55.75 -25.17 0.48
CA ILE A 83 55.85 -26.20 1.51
C ILE A 83 55.73 -25.45 2.83
N ARG A 84 54.53 -25.47 3.42
CA ARG A 84 54.35 -24.99 4.79
C ARG A 84 55.02 -25.98 5.73
N PRO A 85 55.75 -25.52 6.77
CA PRO A 85 56.21 -26.40 7.83
C PRO A 85 55.03 -27.13 8.46
N THR A 86 54.99 -28.46 8.34
CA THR A 86 54.03 -29.28 9.07
C THR A 86 54.48 -29.30 10.53
N TYR A 87 53.79 -28.54 11.38
CA TYR A 87 53.99 -28.64 12.82
C TYR A 87 53.36 -29.95 13.29
N PHE A 88 54.20 -30.95 13.54
CA PHE A 88 53.77 -32.13 14.27
C PHE A 88 53.36 -31.68 15.67
N THR A 89 52.06 -31.75 15.96
CA THR A 89 51.54 -31.52 17.29
C THR A 89 52.02 -32.70 18.14
N HIS A 90 53.08 -32.50 18.92
CA HIS A 90 53.46 -33.47 19.93
C HIS A 90 52.28 -33.64 20.87
N VAL A 91 51.69 -34.84 20.87
CA VAL A 91 50.58 -35.19 21.77
C VAL A 91 51.06 -34.94 23.19
N SER A 92 50.43 -33.96 23.84
CA SER A 92 50.80 -33.53 25.19
C SER A 92 50.84 -34.74 26.13
N SER A 93 51.89 -34.80 26.98
CA SER A 93 51.97 -35.81 28.03
C SER A 93 50.68 -35.85 28.86
N PRO A 94 50.17 -37.05 29.22
CA PRO A 94 48.88 -37.17 29.88
C PRO A 94 48.79 -36.30 31.13
N GLY A 95 47.75 -35.47 31.22
CA GLY A 95 47.54 -34.55 32.34
C GLY A 95 47.30 -35.31 33.66
N ARG A 96 47.42 -34.62 34.81
CA ARG A 96 47.16 -35.23 36.14
C ARG A 96 45.77 -35.90 36.22
N THR A 97 44.77 -35.31 35.57
CA THR A 97 43.40 -35.84 35.50
C THR A 97 43.31 -37.14 34.68
N GLU A 98 44.04 -37.23 33.56
CA GLU A 98 44.08 -38.42 32.72
C GLU A 98 44.81 -39.57 33.41
N ARG A 99 45.94 -39.27 34.10
CA ARG A 99 46.63 -40.28 34.93
C ARG A 99 45.73 -40.84 36.03
N ASN A 100 44.93 -40.00 36.69
CA ASN A 100 43.97 -40.45 37.69
C ASN A 100 42.82 -41.29 37.11
N ARG A 101 42.35 -40.96 35.89
CA ARG A 101 41.35 -41.77 35.17
C ARG A 101 41.91 -43.13 34.77
N LEU A 102 43.14 -43.18 34.25
CA LEU A 102 43.82 -44.42 33.89
C LEU A 102 44.05 -45.31 35.13
N ALA A 103 44.51 -44.74 36.24
CA ALA A 103 44.70 -45.50 37.49
C ALA A 103 43.39 -46.00 38.12
N ARG A 104 42.24 -45.35 37.83
CA ARG A 104 40.92 -45.85 38.22
C ARG A 104 40.48 -46.99 37.31
N LEU A 105 40.64 -46.84 36.00
CA LEU A 105 40.33 -47.88 35.02
C LEU A 105 41.17 -49.13 35.26
N GLU A 106 42.46 -48.99 35.55
CA GLU A 106 43.35 -50.10 35.87
C GLU A 106 42.88 -50.88 37.11
N ARG A 107 42.38 -50.19 38.14
CA ARG A 107 41.81 -50.84 39.33
C ARG A 107 40.48 -51.53 39.04
N GLU A 108 39.65 -50.97 38.17
CA GLU A 108 38.37 -51.56 37.77
C GLU A 108 38.55 -52.79 36.89
N LEU A 109 39.61 -52.82 36.07
CA LEU A 109 39.95 -53.97 35.22
C LEU A 109 40.79 -55.03 35.96
N ARG A 110 41.30 -54.72 37.16
CA ARG A 110 42.10 -55.65 37.96
C ARG A 110 41.24 -56.83 38.43
N GLY A 111 41.52 -58.02 37.88
CA GLY A 111 40.79 -59.25 38.18
C GLY A 111 39.75 -59.63 37.12
N VAL A 112 39.57 -58.82 36.08
CA VAL A 112 38.80 -59.18 34.87
C VAL A 112 39.69 -60.02 33.97
N SER A 113 39.16 -61.11 33.38
CA SER A 113 39.92 -61.92 32.44
C SER A 113 40.12 -61.21 31.11
N ASP A 114 41.27 -61.43 30.49
CA ASP A 114 41.62 -60.86 29.19
C ASP A 114 40.59 -61.21 28.10
N ASP A 115 40.02 -62.42 28.16
CA ASP A 115 38.95 -62.86 27.25
C ASP A 115 37.70 -61.97 27.34
N LEU A 116 37.33 -61.53 28.55
CA LEU A 116 36.17 -60.67 28.77
C LEU A 116 36.44 -59.25 28.26
N ILE A 117 37.67 -58.76 28.44
CA ILE A 117 38.12 -57.46 27.93
C ILE A 117 38.11 -57.47 26.40
N CYS A 118 38.61 -58.54 25.78
CA CYS A 118 38.57 -58.75 24.33
C CYS A 118 37.14 -58.74 23.80
N GLN A 119 36.21 -59.46 24.44
CA GLN A 119 34.80 -59.46 24.04
C GLN A 119 34.14 -58.08 24.17
N LEU A 120 34.47 -57.33 25.24
CA LEU A 120 33.99 -55.96 25.44
C LEU A 120 34.51 -55.01 24.34
N LEU A 121 35.78 -55.13 23.96
CA LEU A 121 36.36 -54.35 22.87
C LEU A 121 35.73 -54.68 21.51
N ILE A 122 35.39 -55.95 21.27
CA ILE A 122 34.65 -56.37 20.06
C ILE A 122 33.22 -55.80 20.07
N ARG A 123 32.48 -55.98 21.18
CA ARG A 123 31.10 -55.47 21.32
C ARG A 123 31.00 -53.96 21.25
N SER A 124 32.03 -53.23 21.70
CA SER A 124 32.10 -51.77 21.63
C SER A 124 32.64 -51.24 20.29
N GLY A 125 32.92 -52.12 19.32
CA GLY A 125 33.41 -51.73 17.99
C GLY A 125 34.88 -51.30 17.95
N ARG A 126 35.63 -51.54 19.03
CA ARG A 126 37.06 -51.17 19.19
C ARG A 126 38.01 -52.34 18.94
N GLN A 127 37.58 -53.31 18.14
CA GLN A 127 38.37 -54.51 17.80
C GLN A 127 39.73 -54.20 17.17
N HIS A 128 39.92 -53.03 16.57
CA HIS A 128 41.20 -52.59 16.02
C HIS A 128 42.30 -52.43 17.09
N LEU A 129 41.93 -52.25 18.37
CA LEU A 129 42.87 -52.19 19.49
C LEU A 129 43.42 -53.56 19.89
N LEU A 130 42.80 -54.64 19.41
CA LEU A 130 43.26 -56.02 19.62
C LEU A 130 44.24 -56.47 18.52
N ALA A 131 44.48 -55.64 17.50
CA ALA A 131 45.43 -55.95 16.46
C ALA A 131 46.85 -55.87 17.04
N ILE A 132 47.53 -57.01 17.10
CA ILE A 132 48.98 -57.05 17.33
C ILE A 132 49.62 -56.41 16.09
N PRO A 133 50.41 -55.33 16.23
CA PRO A 133 51.19 -54.83 15.11
C PRO A 133 52.11 -55.95 14.66
N GLU A 134 51.99 -56.39 13.40
CA GLU A 134 52.97 -57.29 12.81
C GLU A 134 54.35 -56.64 12.95
N ASP A 135 55.22 -57.32 13.68
CA ASP A 135 56.65 -57.03 13.69
C ASP A 135 57.12 -57.15 12.23
N VAL A 136 57.43 -56.02 11.60
CA VAL A 136 57.87 -55.97 10.21
C VAL A 136 59.30 -56.49 10.14
N GLY A 137 59.41 -57.82 10.20
CA GLY A 137 60.60 -58.59 9.90
C GLY A 137 60.62 -58.98 8.43
N ASN A 138 61.37 -58.22 7.64
CA ASN A 138 62.10 -58.57 6.41
C ASN A 138 61.59 -59.72 5.52
N GLY A 139 61.12 -59.35 4.32
CA GLY A 139 61.61 -59.91 3.05
C GLY A 139 60.91 -61.15 2.47
N LEU A 140 59.96 -60.93 1.55
CA LEU A 140 60.01 -61.34 0.12
C LEU A 140 58.69 -60.98 -0.59
N PRO A 141 58.68 -60.70 -1.91
CA PRO A 141 57.47 -60.37 -2.66
C PRO A 141 56.79 -61.63 -3.17
N SER A 142 55.49 -61.81 -2.91
CA SER A 142 54.72 -62.90 -3.52
C SER A 142 53.31 -62.44 -3.83
N GLU A 143 53.01 -62.34 -5.12
CA GLU A 143 51.70 -62.42 -5.79
C GLU A 143 50.43 -62.33 -4.90
N PHE A 144 49.96 -61.11 -4.58
CA PHE A 144 48.65 -60.92 -3.91
C PHE A 144 47.65 -60.05 -4.68
N GLU A 145 47.92 -59.76 -5.96
CA GLU A 145 47.20 -58.71 -6.68
C GLU A 145 45.76 -59.11 -7.11
N LYS A 146 45.45 -60.40 -7.27
CA LYS A 146 44.10 -60.84 -7.72
C LYS A 146 43.11 -61.20 -6.60
N VAL A 147 43.56 -61.51 -5.40
CA VAL A 147 42.67 -61.87 -4.27
C VAL A 147 42.26 -60.64 -3.46
N GLY A 148 43.07 -59.57 -3.49
CA GLY A 148 42.78 -58.30 -2.82
C GLY A 148 41.55 -57.58 -3.37
N PHE A 149 41.38 -57.53 -4.69
CA PHE A 149 40.29 -56.78 -5.34
C PHE A 149 38.89 -57.32 -5.01
N ALA A 150 38.68 -58.65 -5.04
CA ALA A 150 37.38 -59.24 -4.72
C ALA A 150 37.00 -59.05 -3.24
N LYS A 151 37.99 -59.03 -2.34
CA LYS A 151 37.79 -58.80 -0.90
C LYS A 151 37.46 -57.34 -0.61
N VAL A 152 38.09 -56.40 -1.31
CA VAL A 152 37.82 -54.96 -1.22
C VAL A 152 36.40 -54.63 -1.71
N GLU A 153 35.98 -55.14 -2.86
CA GLU A 153 34.59 -54.95 -3.36
C GLU A 153 33.54 -55.50 -2.37
N MET A 154 33.82 -56.64 -1.74
CA MET A 154 32.90 -57.26 -0.79
C MET A 154 32.80 -56.46 0.52
N ILE A 155 33.91 -55.86 0.96
CA ILE A 155 33.96 -54.93 2.10
C ILE A 155 33.20 -53.64 1.76
N GLU A 156 33.38 -53.10 0.56
CA GLU A 156 32.69 -51.90 0.09
C GLU A 156 31.17 -52.10 0.03
N ARG A 157 30.69 -53.23 -0.51
CA ARG A 157 29.26 -53.58 -0.50
C ARG A 157 28.69 -53.75 0.92
N ARG A 158 29.50 -54.22 1.88
CA ARG A 158 29.09 -54.33 3.29
C ARG A 158 29.03 -52.96 3.96
N LEU A 159 30.02 -52.11 3.70
CA LEU A 159 30.07 -50.75 4.22
C LEU A 159 28.90 -49.92 3.70
N LYS A 160 28.61 -50.02 2.39
CA LYS A 160 27.47 -49.36 1.76
C LYS A 160 26.15 -49.75 2.44
N ARG A 161 25.89 -51.06 2.60
CA ARG A 161 24.69 -51.53 3.32
C ARG A 161 24.61 -51.04 4.75
N TYR A 162 25.73 -51.00 5.46
CA TYR A 162 25.78 -50.50 6.83
C TYR A 162 25.48 -49.00 6.90
N VAL A 163 26.03 -48.21 5.99
CA VAL A 163 25.73 -46.77 5.86
C VAL A 163 24.26 -46.55 5.53
N ASP A 164 23.72 -47.28 4.55
CA ASP A 164 22.30 -47.20 4.17
C ASP A 164 21.38 -47.54 5.34
N GLU A 165 21.67 -48.61 6.09
CA GLU A 165 20.92 -48.98 7.30
C GLU A 165 21.03 -47.94 8.41
N MET A 166 22.20 -47.34 8.61
CA MET A 166 22.40 -46.30 9.61
C MET A 166 21.63 -45.03 9.25
N ILE A 167 21.62 -44.66 7.97
CA ILE A 167 20.82 -43.54 7.45
C ILE A 167 19.34 -43.85 7.63
N GLU A 168 18.87 -45.04 7.24
CA GLU A 168 17.47 -45.42 7.36
C GLU A 168 16.99 -45.41 8.82
N ARG A 169 17.78 -45.95 9.76
CA ARG A 169 17.46 -45.88 11.20
C ARG A 169 17.43 -44.45 11.72
N SER A 170 18.31 -43.58 11.22
CA SER A 170 18.35 -42.18 11.64
C SER A 170 17.18 -41.37 11.10
N LEU A 171 16.72 -41.67 9.87
CA LEU A 171 15.60 -41.00 9.23
C LEU A 171 14.24 -41.55 9.70
N LYS A 172 14.13 -42.86 9.98
CA LYS A 172 12.95 -43.47 10.62
C LYS A 172 12.85 -43.16 12.11
N SER A 173 13.76 -42.35 12.65
CA SER A 173 13.67 -41.89 14.01
C SER A 173 12.48 -40.96 14.15
N HIS A 174 11.57 -41.27 15.07
CA HIS A 174 10.44 -40.43 15.47
C HIS A 174 10.87 -38.98 15.81
N VAL A 175 12.13 -38.78 16.19
CA VAL A 175 12.70 -37.46 16.46
C VAL A 175 12.70 -36.56 15.22
N VAL A 176 12.94 -37.10 14.02
CA VAL A 176 12.93 -36.31 12.79
C VAL A 176 11.50 -35.87 12.46
N ASP A 177 10.53 -36.77 12.60
CA ASP A 177 9.12 -36.48 12.39
C ASP A 177 8.62 -35.43 13.39
N GLU A 178 8.95 -35.56 14.68
CA GLU A 178 8.62 -34.55 15.71
C GLU A 178 9.21 -33.17 15.40
N ILE A 179 10.46 -33.11 14.93
CA ILE A 179 11.11 -31.84 14.56
C ILE A 179 10.39 -31.21 13.37
N VAL A 180 10.05 -32.01 12.36
CA VAL A 180 9.33 -31.53 11.17
C VAL A 180 7.92 -31.07 11.55
N ASP A 181 7.18 -31.85 12.33
CA ASP A 181 5.84 -31.51 12.77
C ASP A 181 5.83 -30.26 13.64
N SER A 182 6.81 -30.11 14.55
CA SER A 182 6.99 -28.91 15.35
C SER A 182 7.24 -27.68 14.47
N ALA A 183 8.16 -27.78 13.51
CA ALA A 183 8.49 -26.67 12.61
C ALA A 183 7.30 -26.30 11.70
N VAL A 184 6.55 -27.30 11.22
CA VAL A 184 5.34 -27.08 10.42
C VAL A 184 4.24 -26.45 11.26
N SER A 185 4.06 -26.87 12.51
CA SER A 185 3.07 -26.27 13.43
C SER A 185 3.40 -24.81 13.70
N GLU A 186 4.66 -24.51 14.06
CA GLU A 186 5.10 -23.13 14.32
C GLU A 186 4.93 -22.24 13.09
N CYS A 187 5.27 -22.74 11.90
CA CYS A 187 5.05 -22.02 10.65
C CYS A 187 3.56 -21.76 10.39
N ARG A 188 2.67 -22.72 10.67
CA ARG A 188 1.23 -22.55 10.54
C ARG A 188 0.69 -21.49 11.50
N ASP A 189 1.13 -21.52 12.76
CA ASP A 189 0.70 -20.57 13.78
C ASP A 189 1.15 -19.16 13.41
N GLN A 190 2.39 -19.00 12.96
CA GLN A 190 2.92 -17.72 12.51
C GLN A 190 2.12 -17.16 11.32
N ILE A 191 1.83 -17.98 10.31
CA ILE A 191 1.02 -17.57 9.15
C ILE A 191 -0.39 -17.19 9.62
N PHE A 192 -0.98 -17.97 10.53
CA PHE A 192 -2.32 -17.68 11.04
C PHE A 192 -2.38 -16.35 11.79
N ASP A 193 -1.40 -16.09 12.65
CA ASP A 193 -1.30 -14.83 13.40
C ASP A 193 -1.05 -13.64 12.48
N GLU A 194 -0.18 -13.78 11.47
CA GLU A 194 0.03 -12.76 10.45
C GLU A 194 -1.25 -12.51 9.62
N CYS A 195 -1.96 -13.56 9.21
CA CYS A 195 -3.24 -13.42 8.51
C CYS A 195 -4.27 -12.69 9.38
N LYS A 196 -4.36 -13.03 10.67
CA LYS A 196 -5.32 -12.44 11.60
C LYS A 196 -5.02 -10.96 11.87
N THR A 197 -3.74 -10.62 12.05
CA THR A 197 -3.31 -9.24 12.24
C THR A 197 -3.54 -8.41 10.97
N ASN A 198 -3.23 -8.96 9.80
CA ASN A 198 -3.50 -8.30 8.52
C ASN A 198 -5.01 -8.13 8.25
N GLU A 199 -5.85 -9.12 8.59
CA GLU A 199 -7.30 -9.00 8.50
C GLU A 199 -7.83 -7.85 9.35
N ALA A 200 -7.34 -7.75 10.60
CA ALA A 200 -7.72 -6.67 11.50
C ALA A 200 -7.30 -5.29 10.96
N ALA A 201 -6.06 -5.16 10.47
CA ALA A 201 -5.56 -3.92 9.88
C ALA A 201 -6.32 -3.52 8.61
N PHE A 202 -6.64 -4.48 7.74
CA PHE A 202 -7.44 -4.23 6.55
C PHE A 202 -8.85 -3.76 6.90
N ARG A 203 -9.49 -4.39 7.89
CA ARG A 203 -10.81 -4.00 8.39
C ARG A 203 -10.79 -2.56 8.90
N GLU A 204 -9.79 -2.20 9.70
CA GLU A 204 -9.61 -0.82 10.19
C GLU A 204 -9.48 0.18 9.04
N HIS A 205 -8.66 -0.13 8.03
CA HIS A 205 -8.49 0.74 6.86
C HIS A 205 -9.79 0.91 6.06
N VAL A 206 -10.59 -0.16 5.93
CA VAL A 206 -11.89 -0.10 5.28
C VAL A 206 -12.86 0.77 6.08
N ASP A 207 -12.87 0.63 7.41
CA ASP A 207 -13.73 1.41 8.29
C ASP A 207 -13.34 2.90 8.31
N ASP A 208 -12.05 3.21 8.28
CA ASP A 208 -11.53 4.57 8.14
C ASP A 208 -11.93 5.19 6.80
N GLY A 209 -11.66 4.49 5.69
CA GLY A 209 -12.06 4.95 4.35
C GLY A 209 -13.58 5.14 4.22
N ASN A 210 -14.39 4.25 4.81
CA ASN A 210 -15.84 4.41 4.85
C ASN A 210 -16.28 5.64 5.64
N SER A 211 -15.55 5.96 6.72
CA SER A 211 -15.82 7.13 7.55
C SER A 211 -15.44 8.43 6.82
N GLU A 212 -14.30 8.45 6.12
CA GLU A 212 -13.87 9.57 5.29
C GLU A 212 -14.90 9.85 4.17
N VAL A 213 -15.25 8.84 3.38
CA VAL A 213 -16.25 8.99 2.30
C VAL A 213 -17.58 9.53 2.83
N ARG A 214 -18.04 9.03 3.97
CA ARG A 214 -19.29 9.50 4.60
C ARG A 214 -19.18 10.95 5.04
N ASN A 215 -18.07 11.35 5.66
CA ASN A 215 -17.85 12.71 6.10
C ASN A 215 -17.80 13.68 4.91
N THR A 216 -17.03 13.36 3.87
CA THR A 216 -16.96 14.16 2.65
C THR A 216 -18.32 14.27 1.95
N THR A 217 -19.08 13.17 1.91
CA THR A 217 -20.44 13.17 1.33
C THR A 217 -21.38 14.09 2.13
N ASN A 218 -21.33 14.05 3.46
CA ASN A 218 -22.13 14.91 4.32
C ASN A 218 -21.75 16.39 4.18
N GLU A 219 -20.45 16.69 4.06
CA GLU A 219 -19.97 18.06 3.81
C GLU A 219 -20.46 18.57 2.46
N CYS A 220 -20.33 17.78 1.39
CA CYS A 220 -20.83 18.13 0.06
C CYS A 220 -22.34 18.37 0.06
N MET A 221 -23.11 17.50 0.71
CA MET A 221 -24.57 17.66 0.84
C MET A 221 -24.93 18.96 1.57
N LYS A 222 -24.23 19.27 2.65
CA LYS A 222 -24.43 20.51 3.41
C LYS A 222 -24.11 21.76 2.58
N GLU A 223 -23.02 21.73 1.81
CA GLU A 223 -22.64 22.83 0.92
C GLU A 223 -23.70 23.05 -0.17
N MET A 224 -24.20 21.98 -0.77
CA MET A 224 -25.30 22.06 -1.74
C MET A 224 -26.57 22.65 -1.14
N GLU A 225 -26.96 22.22 0.06
CA GLU A 225 -28.12 22.77 0.77
C GLU A 225 -27.94 24.26 1.09
N GLU A 226 -26.74 24.66 1.53
CA GLU A 226 -26.40 26.05 1.80
C GLU A 226 -26.49 26.91 0.54
N GLN A 227 -25.94 26.43 -0.57
CA GLN A 227 -25.99 27.12 -1.87
C GLN A 227 -27.43 27.23 -2.38
N ALA A 228 -28.22 26.15 -2.30
CA ALA A 228 -29.63 26.17 -2.69
C ALA A 228 -30.43 27.17 -1.84
N ARG A 229 -30.22 27.17 -0.52
CA ARG A 229 -30.85 28.15 0.39
C ARG A 229 -30.42 29.57 0.09
N LYS A 230 -29.16 29.80 -0.28
CA LYS A 230 -28.65 31.12 -0.66
C LYS A 230 -29.35 31.62 -1.93
N HIS A 231 -29.38 30.83 -2.99
CA HIS A 231 -30.05 31.22 -4.24
C HIS A 231 -31.54 31.46 -4.08
N MET A 232 -32.22 30.68 -3.24
CA MET A 232 -33.63 30.93 -2.93
C MET A 232 -33.84 32.30 -2.28
N ARG A 233 -32.99 32.69 -1.31
CA ARG A 233 -33.07 34.02 -0.69
C ARG A 233 -32.76 35.15 -1.67
N GLU A 234 -31.72 34.98 -2.51
CA GLU A 234 -31.38 35.96 -3.55
C GLU A 234 -32.53 36.16 -4.54
N MET A 235 -33.24 35.08 -4.88
CA MET A 235 -34.40 35.14 -5.77
C MET A 235 -35.59 35.84 -5.10
N GLU A 236 -35.86 35.55 -3.83
CA GLU A 236 -36.90 36.20 -3.04
C GLU A 236 -36.64 37.71 -2.88
N GLU A 237 -35.38 38.09 -2.61
CA GLU A 237 -34.96 39.49 -2.52
C GLU A 237 -35.20 40.24 -3.85
N ARG A 238 -34.75 39.67 -4.98
CA ARG A 238 -35.01 40.26 -6.30
C ARG A 238 -36.49 40.35 -6.64
N ALA A 239 -37.27 39.31 -6.29
CA ALA A 239 -38.70 39.33 -6.52
C ALA A 239 -39.38 40.45 -5.71
N GLN A 240 -38.94 40.67 -4.47
CA GLN A 240 -39.43 41.76 -3.64
C GLN A 240 -39.04 43.14 -4.21
N GLU A 241 -37.80 43.29 -4.69
CA GLU A 241 -37.35 44.52 -5.38
C GLU A 241 -38.25 44.84 -6.59
N TYR A 242 -38.54 43.85 -7.45
CA TYR A 242 -39.43 44.04 -8.59
C TYR A 242 -40.85 44.43 -8.17
N MET A 243 -41.40 43.82 -7.10
CA MET A 243 -42.72 44.18 -6.61
C MET A 243 -42.76 45.64 -6.12
N ASN A 244 -41.74 46.08 -5.39
CA ASN A 244 -41.65 47.45 -4.90
C ASN A 244 -41.54 48.46 -6.07
N ASP A 245 -40.72 48.17 -7.09
CA ASP A 245 -40.58 49.02 -8.29
C ASP A 245 -41.92 49.14 -9.05
N ILE A 246 -42.67 48.04 -9.19
CA ILE A 246 -44.00 48.07 -9.81
C ILE A 246 -44.98 48.91 -8.99
N GLU A 247 -44.94 48.80 -7.66
CA GLU A 247 -45.78 49.60 -6.77
C GLU A 247 -45.46 51.10 -6.89
N ASP A 248 -44.18 51.45 -6.86
CA ASP A 248 -43.70 52.83 -7.00
C ASP A 248 -44.12 53.44 -8.35
N GLN A 249 -43.93 52.70 -9.45
CA GLN A 249 -44.40 53.11 -10.78
C GLN A 249 -45.92 53.29 -10.81
N GLY A 250 -46.67 52.41 -10.15
CA GLY A 250 -48.12 52.51 -10.01
C GLY A 250 -48.55 53.80 -9.29
N ILE A 251 -47.85 54.16 -8.21
CA ILE A 251 -48.09 55.40 -7.47
C ILE A 251 -47.79 56.61 -8.34
N GLU A 252 -46.65 56.64 -9.03
CA GLU A 252 -46.25 57.75 -9.90
C GLU A 252 -47.26 57.99 -11.04
N ILE A 253 -47.67 56.91 -11.73
CA ILE A 253 -48.70 56.98 -12.78
C ILE A 253 -50.03 57.48 -12.19
N GLY A 254 -50.39 57.02 -11.00
CA GLY A 254 -51.58 57.47 -10.28
C GLY A 254 -51.58 58.97 -10.00
N ILE A 255 -50.46 59.52 -9.52
CA ILE A 255 -50.27 60.96 -9.28
C ILE A 255 -50.34 61.74 -10.60
N SER A 256 -49.58 61.33 -11.62
CA SER A 256 -49.55 61.98 -12.93
C SER A 256 -50.94 62.03 -13.59
N THR A 257 -51.70 60.93 -13.48
CA THR A 257 -53.06 60.85 -14.02
C THR A 257 -54.01 61.78 -13.27
N LYS A 258 -53.95 61.80 -11.93
CA LYS A 258 -54.75 62.72 -11.09
C LYS A 258 -54.47 64.18 -11.45
N GLU A 259 -53.20 64.55 -11.66
CA GLU A 259 -52.82 65.89 -12.07
C GLU A 259 -53.37 66.25 -13.45
N LYS A 260 -53.21 65.36 -14.44
CA LYS A 260 -53.75 65.55 -15.80
C LYS A 260 -55.27 65.71 -15.80
N VAL A 261 -55.99 64.89 -15.02
CA VAL A 261 -57.45 64.99 -14.85
C VAL A 261 -57.85 66.31 -14.19
N ALA A 262 -57.13 66.74 -13.14
CA ALA A 262 -57.40 68.02 -12.48
C ALA A 262 -57.18 69.21 -13.43
N LYS A 263 -56.11 69.18 -14.25
CA LYS A 263 -55.82 70.19 -15.28
C LYS A 263 -56.92 70.24 -16.34
N LEU A 264 -57.36 69.08 -16.84
CA LEU A 264 -58.46 68.98 -17.79
C LEU A 264 -59.77 69.54 -17.21
N LYS A 265 -60.10 69.18 -15.97
CA LYS A 265 -61.29 69.70 -15.25
C LYS A 265 -61.23 71.23 -15.11
N ARG A 266 -60.06 71.79 -14.78
CA ARG A 266 -59.84 73.24 -14.71
C ARG A 266 -60.07 73.91 -16.08
N TRP A 267 -59.56 73.34 -17.16
CA TRP A 267 -59.75 73.86 -18.52
C TRP A 267 -61.23 73.84 -18.94
N PHE A 268 -61.96 72.75 -18.70
CA PHE A 268 -63.39 72.67 -18.98
C PHE A 268 -64.19 73.73 -18.21
N ASN A 269 -63.90 73.90 -16.92
CA ASN A 269 -64.59 74.89 -16.09
C ASN A 269 -64.31 76.33 -16.56
N ALA A 270 -63.06 76.65 -16.92
CA ALA A 270 -62.71 77.97 -17.45
C ALA A 270 -63.40 78.25 -18.80
N SER A 271 -63.50 77.24 -19.68
CA SER A 271 -64.21 77.36 -20.95
C SER A 271 -65.72 77.47 -20.78
N ALA A 272 -66.31 76.81 -19.77
CA ALA A 272 -67.73 76.95 -19.46
C ALA A 272 -68.05 78.35 -18.91
N GLN A 273 -67.17 78.91 -18.07
CA GLN A 273 -67.31 80.27 -17.55
C GLN A 273 -67.22 81.31 -18.67
N SER A 274 -66.25 81.18 -19.58
CA SER A 274 -66.15 82.11 -20.73
C SER A 274 -67.35 82.03 -21.68
N LEU A 275 -67.97 80.85 -21.83
CA LEU A 275 -69.19 80.66 -22.63
C LEU A 275 -70.44 81.26 -21.97
N LEU A 276 -70.51 81.28 -20.64
CA LEU A 276 -71.58 81.95 -19.90
C LEU A 276 -71.41 83.47 -19.88
N ASP A 277 -70.18 83.97 -19.70
CA ASP A 277 -69.86 85.41 -19.70
C ASP A 277 -70.03 86.06 -21.09
N SER A 278 -69.81 85.31 -22.17
CA SER A 278 -70.08 85.77 -23.54
C SER A 278 -71.57 85.78 -23.91
N LYS A 279 -72.43 85.08 -23.15
CA LYS A 279 -73.88 85.10 -23.34
C LYS A 279 -74.58 86.18 -22.53
N SER A 280 -73.94 86.71 -21.48
CA SER A 280 -74.45 87.83 -20.67
C SER A 280 -74.01 89.22 -21.18
N SER A 281 -73.05 89.28 -22.10
CA SER A 281 -72.48 90.53 -22.66
C SER A 281 -72.94 90.88 -24.08
N HIS A 282 -74.00 90.24 -24.60
CA HIS A 282 -74.60 90.62 -25.89
C HIS A 282 -75.80 91.54 -25.73
N GLY A 283 -75.54 92.77 -25.31
CA GLY A 283 -76.41 93.92 -25.49
C GLY A 283 -75.67 95.01 -26.27
N HIS A 284 -76.19 95.39 -27.44
CA HIS A 284 -75.71 96.40 -28.40
C HIS A 284 -74.44 96.01 -29.21
N GLU A 285 -74.34 96.19 -30.54
CA GLU A 285 -74.93 97.20 -31.42
C GLU A 285 -74.84 96.74 -32.91
N LEU A 286 -75.94 96.85 -33.66
CA LEU A 286 -76.00 96.58 -35.11
C LEU A 286 -75.54 97.82 -35.89
N GLY A 287 -74.27 97.84 -36.30
CA GLY A 287 -73.73 98.87 -37.20
C GLY A 287 -74.15 98.63 -38.65
N THR A 288 -74.99 99.53 -39.18
CA THR A 288 -75.42 99.57 -40.57
C THR A 288 -74.39 100.29 -41.44
N ASN A 289 -73.85 99.61 -42.45
CA ASN A 289 -73.07 100.25 -43.51
C ASN A 289 -74.00 100.72 -44.63
N ALA A 290 -74.18 102.04 -44.76
CA ALA A 290 -74.78 102.69 -45.92
C ALA A 290 -73.82 103.74 -46.52
N ARG A 291 -73.40 103.45 -47.76
CA ARG A 291 -72.83 104.30 -48.81
C ARG A 291 -73.20 105.80 -48.75
N ARG A 292 -72.23 106.70 -48.93
CA ARG A 292 -72.27 107.78 -49.94
C ARG A 292 -70.95 108.58 -50.09
N SER A 293 -70.66 108.89 -51.35
CA SER A 293 -69.57 109.73 -51.88
C SER A 293 -69.79 111.24 -51.67
N SER A 294 -68.73 112.05 -51.75
CA SER A 294 -68.72 113.29 -52.58
C SER A 294 -67.33 113.92 -52.76
N ILE A 295 -67.07 114.28 -54.03
CA ILE A 295 -66.16 115.29 -54.65
C ILE A 295 -64.66 115.19 -54.34
#